data_AF-A0A2G1YAB2-F1
#
_entry.id   AF-A0A2G1YAB2-F1
#
_cell.length_a   1.000
_cell.length_b   1.000
_cell.length_c   1.000
_cell.angle_alpha   90.00
_cell.angle_beta   90.00
_cell.angle_gamma   90.00
#
_symmetry.space_group_name_H-M   'P 1'
#
loop_
_entity.id
_entity.type
_entity.pdbx_description
1 polymer ?
#
loop_
_entity_poly.entity_id
_entity_poly.type
_entity_poly.pdbx_seq_one_letter_code
_entity_poly.pdbx_strand_id
1 'polypeptide(L)' 'MTERPSEWPFDLWLKTAVRGFGLSPAEFWAMSVRDWLALLVRNGEQGLARTGLSTLMNTYPDENQKRDKHD' A
#
# COMPACT_ATOMS: atom_id res chain seq x y z
N MET A 1 -13.26 22.90 22.89
CA MET A 1 -12.31 22.63 21.79
C MET A 1 -11.18 21.82 22.39
N THR A 2 -11.12 20.52 22.13
CA THR A 2 -10.05 19.65 22.62
C THR A 2 -8.81 19.87 21.75
N GLU A 3 -7.83 20.57 22.29
CA GLU A 3 -6.51 20.72 21.69
C GLU A 3 -5.91 19.31 21.55
N ARG A 4 -5.77 18.80 20.32
CA ARG A 4 -4.93 17.62 20.09
C ARG A 4 -3.52 18.02 20.51
N PRO A 5 -2.83 17.24 21.35
CA PRO A 5 -1.42 17.48 21.62
C PRO A 5 -0.73 17.63 20.27
N SER A 6 0.11 18.65 20.11
CA SER A 6 0.85 18.89 18.88
C SER A 6 1.77 17.70 18.64
N GLU A 7 1.23 16.63 18.02
CA GLU A 7 2.00 15.47 17.62
C GLU A 7 3.05 15.98 16.65
N TRP A 8 4.29 15.91 17.11
CA TRP A 8 5.44 16.35 16.35
C TRP A 8 5.45 15.59 15.03
N PRO A 9 5.36 16.27 13.87
CA PRO A 9 5.08 15.62 12.59
C PRO A 9 6.13 14.56 12.22
N PHE A 10 7.36 14.73 12.70
CA PHE A 10 8.45 13.77 12.45
C PHE A 10 8.28 12.44 13.20
N ASP A 11 7.51 12.39 14.30
CA ASP A 11 7.24 11.14 15.00
C ASP A 11 6.35 10.21 14.15
N LEU A 12 5.34 10.79 13.51
CA LEU A 12 4.51 10.06 12.55
C LEU A 12 5.30 9.60 11.33
N TRP A 13 6.21 10.44 10.83
CA TRP A 13 7.06 10.09 9.69
C TRP A 13 8.04 8.99 10.05
N LEU A 14 8.67 9.04 11.22
CA LEU A 14 9.57 8.00 11.70
C LEU A 14 8.83 6.67 11.86
N LYS A 15 7.62 6.67 12.46
CA LYS A 15 6.78 5.48 12.56
C LYS A 15 6.45 4.90 11.18
N THR A 16 6.16 5.77 10.20
CA THR A 16 5.86 5.36 8.83
C THR A 16 7.10 4.81 8.12
N ALA A 17 8.27 5.41 8.30
CA ALA A 17 9.55 4.93 7.77
C ALA A 17 9.89 3.53 8.30
N VAL A 18 9.79 3.32 9.62
CA VAL A 18 10.13 2.05 10.26
C VAL A 18 9.10 0.97 9.95
N ARG A 19 7.80 1.25 10.09
CA ARG A 19 6.75 0.23 9.93
C ARG A 19 6.29 0.04 8.49
N GLY A 20 6.31 1.10 7.69
CA GLY A 20 5.83 1.08 6.31
C GLY A 20 6.93 0.71 5.31
N PHE A 21 8.15 1.23 5.50
CA PHE A 21 9.25 1.04 4.57
C PHE A 21 10.38 0.14 5.11
N GLY A 22 10.34 -0.27 6.39
CA GLY A 22 11.35 -1.14 6.99
C GLY A 22 12.70 -0.46 7.24
N LEU A 23 12.75 0.87 7.23
CA LEU A 23 13.97 1.65 7.45
C LEU A 23 14.32 1.65 8.94
N SER A 24 15.62 1.60 9.27
CA SER A 24 16.06 1.91 10.63
C SER A 24 15.90 3.40 10.93
N PRO A 25 15.77 3.79 12.22
CA PRO A 25 15.71 5.21 12.59
C PRO A 25 16.92 6.02 12.10
N ALA A 26 18.11 5.41 12.09
CA ALA A 26 19.33 6.07 11.64
C ALA A 26 19.30 6.36 10.13
N GLU A 27 18.83 5.41 9.33
CA GLU A 27 18.67 5.59 7.88
C GLU A 27 17.65 6.68 7.55
N PHE A 28 16.55 6.76 8.30
CA PHE A 28 15.57 7.82 8.14
C PHE A 28 16.16 9.22 8.38
N TRP A 29 16.92 9.41 9.47
CA TRP A 29 17.52 10.71 9.77
C TRP A 29 18.69 11.09 8.86
N ALA A 30 19.34 10.11 8.24
CA ALA A 30 20.38 10.34 7.23
C ALA A 30 19.80 10.61 5.83
N MET A 31 18.51 10.33 5.61
CA MET A 31 17.84 10.47 4.32
C MET A 31 17.57 11.94 3.98
N SER A 32 17.72 12.29 2.70
CA SER A 32 17.34 13.62 2.24
C SER A 32 15.81 13.77 2.21
N VAL A 33 15.31 15.00 2.44
CA VAL A 33 13.87 15.28 2.35
C VAL A 33 13.33 14.97 0.95
N ARG A 34 14.15 15.12 -0.10
CA ARG A 34 13.78 14.80 -1.47
C ARG A 34 13.49 13.30 -1.65
N ASP A 35 14.37 12.46 -1.13
CA ASP A 35 14.21 11.00 -1.23
C ASP A 35 13.02 10.53 -0.38
N TRP A 36 12.84 11.12 0.81
CA TRP A 36 11.65 10.89 1.63
C TRP A 36 10.36 11.24 0.88
N LEU A 37 10.30 12.41 0.23
CA LEU A 37 9.14 12.79 -0.59
C LEU A 37 8.94 11.84 -1.77
N ALA A 38 10.02 11.36 -2.42
CA ALA A 38 9.91 10.39 -3.50
C ALA A 38 9.29 9.05 -3.03
N LEU A 39 9.59 8.60 -1.81
CA LEU A 39 8.95 7.41 -1.21
C LEU A 39 7.46 7.63 -0.89
N LEU A 40 7.08 8.86 -0.54
CA LEU A 40 5.69 9.23 -0.26
C LEU A 40 4.84 9.43 -1.52
N VAL A 41 5.48 9.81 -2.63
CA VAL A 41 4.81 9.91 -3.92
C VAL A 41 4.42 8.50 -4.36
N ARG A 42 3.16 8.15 -4.13
CA ARG A 42 2.51 7.01 -4.78
C ARG A 42 2.47 7.28 -6.30
N ASN A 43 3.58 7.00 -6.97
CA ASN A 43 3.66 6.95 -8.43
C ASN A 43 3.09 5.64 -9.01
N GLY A 44 2.72 4.69 -8.16
CA GLY A 44 2.00 3.48 -8.57
C GLY A 44 0.50 3.72 -8.52
N GLU A 45 -0.20 3.34 -9.59
CA GLU A 45 -1.66 3.23 -9.58
C GLU A 45 -2.11 2.51 -8.29
N GLN A 46 -3.25 2.90 -7.75
CA GLN A 46 -3.81 2.25 -6.57
C GLN A 46 -3.84 0.74 -6.81
N GLY A 47 -3.09 -0.02 -6.01
CA GLY A 47 -3.09 -1.47 -6.10
C GLY A 47 -4.53 -1.99 -6.04
N LEU A 48 -4.82 -3.04 -6.83
CA LEU A 48 -6.16 -3.58 -6.97
C LEU A 48 -6.79 -3.84 -5.60
N ALA A 49 -7.88 -3.13 -5.31
CA ALA A 49 -8.62 -3.34 -4.08
C ALA A 49 -9.19 -4.76 -4.02
N ARG A 50 -9.43 -5.28 -2.82
CA ARG A 50 -10.01 -6.62 -2.62
C ARG A 50 -11.32 -6.81 -3.38
N THR A 51 -12.13 -5.76 -3.48
CA THR A 51 -13.38 -5.75 -4.27
C THR A 51 -13.10 -5.98 -5.76
N GLY A 52 -12.08 -5.31 -6.32
CA GLY A 52 -11.66 -5.50 -7.70
C GLY A 52 -11.15 -6.92 -7.96
N LEU A 53 -10.40 -7.51 -7.03
CA LEU A 53 -10.00 -8.91 -7.12
C LEU A 53 -11.22 -9.85 -7.16
N SER A 54 -12.20 -9.65 -6.27
CA SER A 54 -13.42 -10.46 -6.26
C SER A 54 -14.23 -10.33 -7.56
N THR A 55 -14.30 -9.14 -8.16
CA THR A 55 -14.92 -8.95 -9.47
C THR A 55 -14.22 -9.74 -10.56
N LEU A 56 -12.88 -9.75 -10.59
CA LEU A 56 -12.12 -10.51 -11.58
C LEU A 56 -12.35 -12.01 -11.43
N MET A 57 -12.31 -12.55 -10.20
CA MET A 57 -12.56 -13.97 -9.94
C MET A 57 -13.96 -14.41 -10.38
N ASN A 58 -14.97 -13.56 -10.25
CA ASN A 58 -16.33 -13.85 -10.73
C ASN A 58 -16.45 -13.73 -12.26
N THR A 59 -15.70 -12.82 -12.87
CA THR A 59 -15.76 -12.55 -14.32
C THR A 59 -15.03 -13.64 -15.11
N TYR A 60 -13.95 -14.18 -14.55
CA TYR A 60 -13.12 -15.22 -15.15
C TYR A 60 -13.04 -16.44 -14.21
N PRO A 61 -14.14 -17.21 -14.07
CA PRO A 61 -14.12 -18.42 -13.26
C PRO A 61 -13.29 -19.50 -13.98
N ASP A 62 -12.39 -20.14 -13.23
CA ASP A 62 -11.52 -21.21 -13.73
C ASP A 62 -12.31 -22.45 -14.21
N GLU A 63 -13.51 -22.64 -13.67
CA GLU A 63 -14.40 -23.76 -13.99
C GLU A 63 -15.26 -23.48 -15.23
N ASN A 64 -14.63 -23.32 -16.39
CA ASN A 64 -15.29 -23.37 -17.70
C ASN A 64 -14.80 -24.55 -18.54
N GLN A 65 -14.55 -25.70 -17.92
CA GLN A 65 -14.59 -26.98 -18.63
C GLN A 65 -16.04 -27.50 -18.63
N LYS A 66 -16.84 -26.95 -19.54
CA LYS A 66 -17.93 -27.74 -20.12
C LYS A 66 -17.28 -29.01 -20.65
N ARG A 67 -17.55 -30.12 -19.98
CA ARG A 67 -17.42 -31.44 -20.59
C ARG A 67 -18.40 -31.43 -21.75
N ASP A 68 -17.91 -31.13 -22.94
CA ASP A 68 -18.56 -31.56 -24.17
C ASP A 68 -18.63 -33.09 -24.08
N LYS A 69 -19.75 -33.59 -23.54
CA LYS A 69 -20.16 -34.96 -23.75
C LYS A 69 -20.54 -35.03 -25.22
N HIS A 70 -19.57 -35.41 -26.05
CA HIS A 70 -19.83 -35.91 -27.38
C HIS A 70 -20.57 -37.25 -27.23
N ASP A 71 -21.68 -37.38 -27.96
CA ASP A 71 -22.61 -38.51 -28.00
C ASP A 71 -21.93 -39.89 -28.15
#